data_AF-K9PEX9-F1
#
_entry.id   AF-K9PEX9-F1
#
_cell.length_a   1.000
_cell.length_b   1.000
_cell.length_c   1.000
_cell.angle_alpha   90.00
_cell.angle_beta   90.00
_cell.angle_gamma   90.00
#
_symmetry.space_group_name_H-M   'P 1'
#
loop_
_entity.id
_entity.type
_entity.pdbx_description
1 polymer ?
#
loop_
_entity_poly.entity_id
_entity_poly.type
_entity_poly.pdbx_seq_one_letter_code
_entity_poly.pdbx_strand_id
1 'polypeptide(L)' 'MHYFRLATPLDALGKPTPHQMSLIKGALRGIWVQRIDQRHAQQRLFETWQARMALLEALSLLK' A
#
# COMPACT_ATOMS: atom_id res chain seq x y z
N MET A 1 -13.18 6.49 20.40
CA MET A 1 -13.18 5.04 20.08
C MET A 1 -12.83 4.70 18.62
N HIS A 2 -12.99 5.59 17.64
CA HIS A 2 -12.69 5.27 16.22
C HIS A 2 -11.19 5.07 15.92
N TYR A 3 -10.31 5.72 16.68
CA TYR A 3 -8.86 5.63 16.56
C TYR A 3 -8.30 4.21 16.63
N PHE A 4 -8.79 3.42 17.58
CA PHE A 4 -8.31 2.05 17.82
C PHE A 4 -8.67 1.10 16.66
N ARG A 5 -9.74 1.39 15.90
CA ARG A 5 -10.20 0.53 14.80
C ARG A 5 -9.38 0.65 13.51
N LEU A 6 -8.73 1.79 13.27
CA LEU A 6 -7.93 2.02 12.06
C LEU A 6 -6.43 1.75 12.25
N ALA A 7 -5.93 1.79 13.49
CA ALA A 7 -4.55 1.43 13.79
C ALA A 7 -4.26 -0.06 13.52
N THR A 8 -5.16 -0.98 13.92
CA THR A 8 -4.96 -2.43 13.73
C THR A 8 -4.82 -2.84 12.25
N PRO A 9 -5.68 -2.38 11.31
CA PRO A 9 -5.46 -2.61 9.89
C PRO A 9 -4.15 -2.02 9.36
N LEU A 10 -3.75 -0.83 9.80
CA LEU A 10 -2.49 -0.22 9.39
C LEU A 10 -1.28 -1.02 9.87
N ASP A 11 -1.32 -1.58 11.08
CA ASP A 11 -0.25 -2.43 11.58
C ASP A 11 -0.18 -3.77 10.83
N ALA A 12 -1.34 -4.37 10.52
CA ALA A 12 -1.41 -5.59 9.73
C ALA A 12 -0.86 -5.42 8.30
N LEU A 13 -1.11 -4.26 7.66
CA LEU A 13 -0.55 -3.94 6.35
C LEU A 13 0.95 -3.63 6.38
N GLY A 14 1.46 -3.17 7.53
CA GLY A 14 2.86 -2.83 7.71
C GLY A 14 3.36 -1.70 6.80
N LYS A 15 4.67 -1.44 6.84
CA LYS A 15 5.35 -0.51 5.92
C LYS A 15 6.02 -1.29 4.80
N PRO A 16 5.95 -0.82 3.55
CA PRO A 16 6.68 -1.45 2.45
C PRO A 16 8.19 -1.37 2.68
N THR A 17 8.90 -2.45 2.34
CA THR A 17 10.37 -2.46 2.29
C THR A 17 10.89 -1.54 1.17
N PRO A 18 12.18 -1.17 1.14
CA PRO A 18 12.73 -0.33 0.07
C PRO A 18 12.52 -0.92 -1.34
N HIS A 19 12.63 -2.24 -1.48
CA HIS A 19 12.39 -2.93 -2.76
C HIS A 19 10.91 -2.84 -3.17
N GLN A 20 10.00 -3.12 -2.24
CA GLN A 20 8.56 -2.97 -2.46
C GLN A 20 8.18 -1.52 -2.82
N MET A 21 8.78 -0.54 -2.15
CA MET A 21 8.57 0.87 -2.46
C MET A 21 9.04 1.23 -3.87
N SER A 22 10.14 0.64 -4.35
CA SER A 22 10.58 0.81 -5.73
C SER A 22 9.54 0.31 -6.74
N LEU A 23 8.98 -0.88 -6.49
CA LEU A 23 7.92 -1.46 -7.31
C LEU A 23 6.63 -0.64 -7.30
N ILE A 24 6.23 -0.11 -6.14
CA ILE A 24 5.08 0.79 -5.99
C ILE A 24 5.30 2.08 -6.78
N LYS A 25 6.47 2.72 -6.65
CA LYS A 25 6.83 3.93 -7.41
C LYS A 25 6.85 3.69 -8.92
N GLY A 26 7.30 2.51 -9.34
CA GLY A 26 7.21 2.08 -10.74
C GLY A 26 5.75 2.04 -11.21
N ALA A 27 4.87 1.36 -10.47
CA ALA A 27 3.45 1.25 -10.82
C ALA A 27 2.75 2.61 -10.90
N LEU A 28 3.05 3.54 -9.98
CA LEU A 28 2.55 4.92 -10.00
C LEU A 28 2.95 5.69 -11.27
N ARG A 29 4.08 5.34 -11.89
CA ARG A 29 4.57 5.94 -13.13
C ARG A 29 4.14 5.17 -14.39
N GLY A 30 3.27 4.17 -14.24
CA GLY A 30 2.86 3.28 -15.33
C GLY A 30 3.94 2.25 -15.72
N ILE A 31 5.00 2.09 -14.92
CA ILE A 31 6.07 1.13 -15.15
C ILE A 31 5.73 -0.19 -14.47
N TRP A 32 5.40 -1.19 -15.29
CA TRP A 32 5.03 -2.52 -14.83
C TRP A 32 6.10 -3.55 -15.15
N VAL A 33 6.28 -4.51 -14.23
CA VAL A 33 7.08 -5.70 -14.50
C VAL A 33 6.48 -6.44 -15.70
N GLN A 34 7.31 -6.78 -16.67
CA GLN A 34 6.87 -7.41 -17.92
C GLN A 34 6.46 -8.87 -17.72
N ARG A 35 7.16 -9.57 -16.81
CA ARG A 35 6.85 -10.95 -16.47
C ARG A 35 5.52 -11.04 -15.73
N ILE A 36 4.58 -11.82 -16.25
CA ILE A 36 3.19 -11.84 -15.77
C ILE A 36 3.06 -12.27 -14.31
N ASP A 37 3.82 -13.30 -13.90
CA ASP A 37 3.90 -13.81 -12.53
C ASP A 37 4.30 -12.71 -11.53
N GLN A 38 5.30 -11.92 -11.90
CA GLN A 38 5.83 -10.83 -11.09
C GLN A 38 4.97 -9.56 -11.18
N ARG A 39 4.31 -9.33 -12.32
CA ARG A 39 3.36 -8.22 -12.49
C ARG A 39 2.17 -8.36 -11.54
N HIS A 40 1.64 -9.57 -11.37
CA HIS A 40 0.58 -9.81 -10.38
C HIS A 40 1.02 -9.49 -8.95
N ALA A 41 2.27 -9.82 -8.61
CA ALA A 41 2.82 -9.45 -7.30
C ALA A 41 2.95 -7.93 -7.13
N GLN A 42 3.44 -7.23 -8.16
CA GLN A 42 3.50 -5.76 -8.17
C GLN A 42 2.11 -5.12 -8.06
N GLN A 43 1.11 -5.67 -8.77
CA GLN A 43 -0.28 -5.20 -8.73
C GLN A 43 -0.87 -5.31 -7.32
N ARG A 44 -0.77 -6.50 -6.69
CA ARG A 44 -1.25 -6.68 -5.31
C ARG A 44 -0.54 -5.77 -4.32
N LEU A 45 0.76 -5.60 -4.49
CA LEU A 45 1.55 -4.70 -3.67
C LEU A 45 1.07 -3.24 -3.81
N PHE A 46 0.75 -2.82 -5.03
CA PHE A 46 0.23 -1.50 -5.30
C PHE A 46 -1.16 -1.28 -4.69
N GLU A 47 -2.08 -2.23 -4.84
CA GLU A 47 -3.42 -2.19 -4.24
C GLU A 47 -3.35 -2.14 -2.70
N THR A 48 -2.47 -2.95 -2.11
CA THR A 48 -2.22 -2.95 -0.65
C THR A 48 -1.72 -1.59 -0.18
N TRP A 49 -0.82 -0.95 -0.95
CA TRP A 49 -0.35 0.39 -0.65
C TRP A 49 -1.46 1.44 -0.76
N GLN A 50 -2.34 1.35 -1.77
CA GLN A 50 -3.48 2.26 -1.90
C GLN A 50 -4.44 2.14 -0.71
N ALA A 51 -4.76 0.91 -0.28
CA ALA A 51 -5.57 0.67 0.91
C ALA A 51 -4.93 1.27 2.17
N ARG A 52 -3.61 1.12 2.33
CA ARG A 52 -2.86 1.74 3.43
C ARG A 52 -2.98 3.27 3.40
N MET A 53 -2.83 3.91 2.24
CA MET A 53 -2.93 5.36 2.11
C MET A 53 -4.33 5.87 2.46
N ALA A 54 -5.38 5.19 1.99
CA ALA A 54 -6.76 5.53 2.34
C ALA A 54 -7.02 5.44 3.85
N LEU A 55 -6.47 4.42 4.52
CA LEU A 55 -6.57 4.29 5.98
C LEU A 55 -5.80 5.40 6.72
N LEU A 56 -4.63 5.80 6.23
CA LEU A 56 -3.86 6.92 6.81
C LEU A 56 -4.59 8.25 6.63
N GLU A 57 -5.20 8.48 5.46
CA GLU A 57 -6.03 9.64 5.19
C GLU A 57 -7.25 9.68 6.13
N ALA A 58 -8.01 8.58 6.21
CA ALA A 58 -9.13 8.46 7.15
C ALA A 58 -8.72 8.70 8.61
N LEU A 59 -7.54 8.21 9.01
CA LEU A 59 -7.01 8.45 10.35
C LEU A 59 -6.65 9.92 10.60
N SER A 60 -6.13 10.63 9.58
CA SER A 60 -5.80 12.06 9.69
C SER A 60 -7.03 12.95 9.84
N LEU A 61 -8.16 12.57 9.22
CA LEU A 61 -9.44 13.29 9.35
C LEU A 61 -10.11 13.11 10.72
N LEU A 62 -9.68 12.11 11.50
CA LEU A 62 -10.21 11.82 12.83
C LEU A 62 -9.36 12.43 13.97
N LYS A 63 -8.20 13.04 13.66
CA LYS A 63 -7.41 13.83 14.63
C LYS A 63 -7.96 15.25 14.71
#